data_AF-A0A9D8FZE9-F1
#
_entry.id   AF-A0A9D8FZE9-F1
#
_cell.length_a   1.000
_cell.length_b   1.000
_cell.length_c   1.000
_cell.angle_alpha   90.00
_cell.angle_beta   90.00
_cell.angle_gamma   90.00
#
_symmetry.space_group_name_H-M   'P 1'
#
loop_
_entity.id
_entity.type
_entity.pdbx_description
1 polymer ?
#
loop_
_entity_poly.entity_id
_entity_poly.type
_entity_poly.pdbx_seq_one_letter_code
_entity_poly.pdbx_strand_id
1 'polypeptide(L)'
;MSRFIATSAIRGAHEVVGRFEKMYHEAMKKPGPDAPIKFPNTVYYLPVIYGILGHKVQTIKDLGWVVDYAKSLLPPLPAEHLWLPYLGETLDAGMATFFAEEGIMGIEYAMGKQPEVSPDGFKWNGPVDDVQVRSWGVAMVDGTMPGFAAILGAAKNEQIAVKLIREFQSKGILLFMAGNVKGNTLTKQALNQGVTLGYDTFTIPFGSSTESIIYAGGYATRAAISFGGYEPGNARLNLLYNKFRAFAFALALGPVDDLKYATAAGAINYGFPVVTDTLIPNVMPVGITQYEHVISMPFDDIPGKDDNERVERLVEKCIEIRGIKIKVAKVPIPVAYGPAFEGEVVRKADLRVEMGGKGGMCFEWLRMKDVNEVEDGKIEVIGPDIDAAAVGAKIPMGIVIDVAGRKMQKDFEGVLERQIHHFINGAEGVQHQGQRDITWIRIHKNAVEKGFRAKDIGTILHANFHNHYGAIVDKVQVTIYTDPPKVKELLEKAREVYRERNA
;
A
#
# COMPACT_ATOMS: atom_id res chain seq x y z
N MET A 1 -4.59 -30.08 5.72
CA MET A 1 -5.57 -29.06 5.24
C MET A 1 -6.91 -29.34 5.87
N SER A 2 -7.74 -28.34 6.22
CA SER A 2 -9.04 -28.56 6.89
C SER A 2 -10.12 -28.99 5.89
N ARG A 3 -10.88 -30.07 6.21
CA ARG A 3 -11.97 -30.56 5.35
C ARG A 3 -13.08 -29.51 5.24
N PHE A 4 -13.37 -28.86 6.36
CA PHE A 4 -14.37 -27.80 6.43
C PHE A 4 -14.07 -26.67 5.42
N ILE A 5 -12.82 -26.19 5.39
CA ILE A 5 -12.41 -25.13 4.47
C ILE A 5 -12.52 -25.58 3.01
N ALA A 6 -12.05 -26.79 2.70
CA ALA A 6 -12.12 -27.32 1.33
C ALA A 6 -13.57 -27.50 0.87
N THR A 7 -14.43 -28.08 1.72
CA THR A 7 -15.85 -28.24 1.41
C THR A 7 -16.54 -26.90 1.21
N SER A 8 -16.30 -25.91 2.08
CA SER A 8 -16.88 -24.57 1.94
C SER A 8 -16.39 -23.84 0.69
N ALA A 9 -15.09 -23.89 0.40
CA ALA A 9 -14.51 -23.26 -0.79
C ALA A 9 -15.05 -23.89 -2.08
N ILE A 10 -15.10 -25.23 -2.16
CA ILE A 10 -15.64 -25.93 -3.33
C ILE A 10 -17.13 -25.62 -3.49
N ARG A 11 -17.91 -25.62 -2.39
CA ARG A 11 -19.34 -25.28 -2.43
C ARG A 11 -19.57 -23.84 -2.93
N GLY A 12 -18.79 -22.88 -2.42
CA GLY A 12 -18.83 -21.49 -2.89
C GLY A 12 -18.42 -21.34 -4.35
N ALA A 13 -17.44 -22.13 -4.81
CA ALA A 13 -17.04 -22.17 -6.22
C ALA A 13 -18.16 -22.68 -7.14
N HIS A 14 -18.88 -23.73 -6.74
CA HIS A 14 -20.07 -24.20 -7.47
C HIS A 14 -21.16 -23.12 -7.53
N GLU A 15 -21.41 -22.42 -6.43
CA GLU A 15 -22.40 -21.35 -6.36
C GLU A 15 -22.06 -20.17 -7.29
N VAL A 16 -20.82 -19.66 -7.21
CA VAL A 16 -20.39 -18.48 -7.99
C VAL A 16 -20.31 -18.80 -9.48
N VAL A 17 -19.80 -19.98 -9.87
CA VAL A 17 -19.74 -20.40 -11.27
C VAL A 17 -21.14 -20.64 -11.82
N GLY A 18 -22.03 -21.26 -11.03
CA GLY A 18 -23.44 -21.43 -11.43
C GLY A 18 -24.17 -20.09 -11.59
N ARG A 19 -23.86 -19.09 -10.76
CA ARG A 19 -24.38 -17.72 -10.93
C ARG A 19 -23.78 -17.04 -12.16
N PHE A 20 -22.48 -17.18 -12.40
CA PHE A 20 -21.82 -16.65 -13.59
C PHE A 20 -22.44 -17.21 -14.88
N GLU A 21 -22.70 -18.51 -14.95
CA GLU A 21 -23.41 -19.14 -16.07
C GLU A 21 -24.80 -18.54 -16.29
N LYS A 22 -25.60 -18.40 -15.22
CA LYS A 22 -26.94 -17.79 -15.31
C LYS A 22 -26.86 -16.36 -15.84
N MET A 23 -25.96 -15.55 -15.28
CA MET A 23 -25.75 -14.18 -15.70
C MET A 23 -25.26 -14.10 -17.15
N TYR A 24 -24.38 -15.01 -17.59
CA TYR A 24 -23.94 -15.10 -18.97
C TYR A 24 -25.11 -15.38 -19.91
N HIS A 25 -25.98 -16.37 -19.60
CA HIS A 25 -27.15 -16.67 -20.41
C HIS A 25 -28.18 -15.53 -20.46
N GLU A 26 -28.33 -14.79 -19.37
CA GLU A 26 -29.15 -13.57 -19.33
C GLU A 26 -28.52 -12.45 -20.18
N ALA A 27 -27.21 -12.23 -20.05
CA ALA A 27 -26.46 -11.23 -20.80
C ALA A 27 -26.46 -11.51 -22.30
N MET A 28 -26.43 -12.79 -22.71
CA MET A 28 -26.59 -13.21 -24.10
C MET A 28 -27.95 -12.82 -24.70
N LYS A 29 -28.99 -12.65 -23.87
CA LYS A 29 -30.29 -12.12 -24.31
C LYS A 29 -30.34 -10.59 -24.25
N LYS A 30 -29.85 -10.00 -23.15
CA LYS A 30 -29.77 -8.56 -22.93
C LYS A 30 -28.59 -8.25 -22.01
N PRO A 31 -27.54 -7.56 -22.48
CA PRO A 31 -27.50 -6.65 -23.63
C PRO A 31 -27.32 -7.30 -25.02
N GLY A 32 -27.00 -8.60 -25.11
CA GLY A 32 -26.80 -9.33 -26.36
C GLY A 32 -25.36 -9.83 -26.53
N PRO A 33 -25.10 -10.77 -27.47
CA PRO A 33 -23.82 -11.43 -27.63
C PRO A 33 -22.67 -10.49 -28.01
N ASP A 34 -22.95 -9.47 -28.82
CA ASP A 34 -21.95 -8.54 -29.35
C ASP A 34 -21.73 -7.30 -28.45
N ALA A 35 -22.40 -7.26 -27.28
CA ALA A 35 -22.21 -6.16 -26.35
C ALA A 35 -20.76 -6.13 -25.84
N PRO A 36 -20.07 -4.98 -25.90
CA PRO A 36 -18.65 -4.90 -25.57
C PRO A 36 -18.41 -5.00 -24.07
N ILE A 37 -17.40 -5.78 -23.69
CA ILE A 37 -16.84 -5.83 -22.34
C ILE A 37 -15.53 -5.05 -22.36
N LYS A 38 -15.45 -3.97 -21.57
CA LYS A 38 -14.24 -3.16 -21.47
C LYS A 38 -14.10 -2.58 -20.07
N PHE A 39 -13.03 -2.98 -19.37
CA PHE A 39 -12.60 -2.28 -18.16
C PHE A 39 -11.95 -0.94 -18.52
N PRO A 40 -12.13 0.10 -17.69
CA PRO A 40 -11.57 1.42 -17.95
C PRO A 40 -10.04 1.36 -18.00
N ASN A 41 -9.47 2.13 -18.94
CA ASN A 41 -8.03 2.42 -19.02
C ASN A 41 -7.09 1.20 -18.91
N THR A 42 -7.50 0.06 -19.47
CA THR A 42 -6.65 -1.14 -19.54
C THR A 42 -6.50 -1.69 -20.96
N VAL A 43 -5.29 -2.15 -21.28
CA VAL A 43 -4.98 -2.90 -22.51
C VAL A 43 -5.07 -4.41 -22.31
N TYR A 44 -5.33 -4.87 -21.09
CA TYR A 44 -5.30 -6.28 -20.68
C TYR A 44 -6.67 -6.95 -20.65
N TYR A 45 -7.67 -6.40 -21.35
CA TYR A 45 -9.03 -6.95 -21.42
C TYR A 45 -9.63 -7.21 -20.01
N LEU A 46 -10.03 -8.45 -19.73
CA LEU A 46 -10.28 -8.97 -18.39
C LEU A 46 -8.96 -9.55 -17.86
N PRO A 47 -8.26 -8.86 -16.93
CA PRO A 47 -6.85 -9.14 -16.72
C PRO A 47 -6.51 -10.51 -16.12
N VAL A 48 -7.35 -11.08 -15.25
CA VAL A 48 -7.12 -12.42 -14.68
C VAL A 48 -7.31 -13.49 -15.75
N ILE A 49 -8.42 -13.47 -16.48
CA ILE A 49 -8.72 -14.39 -17.58
C ILE A 49 -7.65 -14.27 -18.67
N TYR A 50 -7.34 -13.05 -19.11
CA TYR A 50 -6.34 -12.83 -20.15
C TYR A 50 -4.93 -13.23 -19.67
N GLY A 51 -4.56 -12.86 -18.45
CA GLY A 51 -3.22 -13.12 -17.93
C GLY A 51 -2.95 -14.60 -17.64
N ILE A 52 -3.94 -15.33 -17.12
CA ILE A 52 -3.80 -16.74 -16.76
C ILE A 52 -4.11 -17.67 -17.94
N LEU A 53 -5.16 -17.39 -18.72
CA LEU A 53 -5.63 -18.26 -19.80
C LEU A 53 -5.19 -17.83 -21.20
N GLY A 54 -4.74 -16.57 -21.36
CA GLY A 54 -4.40 -16.02 -22.68
C GLY A 54 -5.63 -15.67 -23.53
N HIS A 55 -6.83 -15.86 -22.99
CA HIS A 55 -8.09 -15.65 -23.70
C HIS A 55 -8.51 -14.19 -23.66
N LYS A 56 -8.71 -13.59 -24.84
CA LYS A 56 -9.10 -12.18 -24.97
C LYS A 56 -10.62 -12.07 -24.98
N VAL A 57 -11.18 -11.60 -23.87
CA VAL A 57 -12.62 -11.32 -23.77
C VAL A 57 -12.89 -9.89 -24.23
N GLN A 58 -13.64 -9.73 -25.32
CA GLN A 58 -14.00 -8.42 -25.87
C GLN A 58 -15.52 -8.18 -25.87
N THR A 59 -16.30 -9.25 -25.94
CA THR A 59 -17.76 -9.24 -26.02
C THR A 59 -18.36 -10.24 -25.04
N ILE A 60 -19.66 -10.12 -24.76
CA ILE A 60 -20.39 -11.10 -23.94
C ILE A 60 -20.19 -12.52 -24.49
N LYS A 61 -20.27 -12.71 -25.81
CA LYS A 61 -20.11 -14.04 -26.44
C LYS A 61 -18.80 -14.73 -26.07
N ASP A 62 -17.70 -13.98 -25.94
CA ASP A 62 -16.37 -14.52 -25.64
C ASP A 62 -16.29 -15.16 -24.25
N LEU A 63 -17.21 -14.82 -23.33
CA LEU A 63 -17.31 -15.41 -22.00
C LEU A 63 -17.81 -16.86 -22.03
N GLY A 64 -18.45 -17.33 -23.11
CA GLY A 64 -18.99 -18.71 -23.17
C GLY A 64 -17.91 -19.76 -22.94
N TRP A 65 -16.75 -19.60 -23.58
CA TRP A 65 -15.60 -20.47 -23.36
C TRP A 65 -15.08 -20.41 -21.91
N VAL A 66 -15.12 -19.23 -21.29
CA VAL A 66 -14.69 -19.03 -19.90
C VAL A 66 -15.62 -19.74 -18.93
N VAL A 67 -16.95 -19.72 -19.18
CA VAL A 67 -17.94 -20.47 -18.39
C VAL A 67 -17.63 -21.97 -18.43
N ASP A 68 -17.45 -22.53 -19.62
CA ASP A 68 -17.15 -23.95 -19.81
C ASP A 68 -15.82 -24.34 -19.15
N TYR A 69 -14.80 -23.49 -19.29
CA TYR A 69 -13.51 -23.72 -18.67
C TYR A 69 -13.58 -23.67 -17.14
N ALA A 70 -14.25 -22.66 -16.57
CA ALA A 70 -14.44 -22.55 -15.12
C ALA A 70 -15.18 -23.77 -14.56
N LYS A 71 -16.20 -24.27 -15.26
CA LYS A 71 -16.89 -25.51 -14.89
C LYS A 71 -15.99 -26.75 -14.91
N SER A 72 -15.08 -26.84 -15.88
CA SER A 72 -14.16 -27.98 -15.99
C SER A 72 -13.18 -28.08 -14.80
N LEU A 73 -12.96 -26.98 -14.09
CA LEU A 73 -12.10 -26.90 -12.91
C LEU A 73 -12.84 -27.20 -11.60
N LEU A 74 -14.17 -27.39 -11.61
CA LEU A 74 -14.95 -27.62 -10.40
C LEU A 74 -14.84 -29.10 -9.96
N PRO A 75 -14.19 -29.38 -8.82
CA PRO A 75 -14.14 -30.73 -8.29
C PRO A 75 -15.47 -31.12 -7.62
N PRO A 76 -15.72 -32.42 -7.39
CA PRO A 76 -16.77 -32.85 -6.47
C PRO A 76 -16.48 -32.39 -5.04
N LEU A 77 -17.52 -32.29 -4.22
CA LEU A 77 -17.33 -32.00 -2.79
C LEU A 77 -16.57 -33.15 -2.10
N PRO A 78 -15.67 -32.85 -1.14
CA PRO A 78 -14.97 -33.88 -0.38
C PRO A 78 -15.96 -34.82 0.31
N ALA A 79 -15.73 -36.13 0.18
CA ALA A 79 -16.57 -37.15 0.81
C ALA A 79 -16.54 -37.06 2.34
N GLU A 80 -17.65 -37.44 2.99
CA GLU A 80 -17.76 -37.43 4.46
C GLU A 80 -16.85 -38.45 5.14
N HIS A 81 -16.53 -39.56 4.46
CA HIS A 81 -15.71 -40.65 4.94
C HIS A 81 -14.64 -41.01 3.90
N LEU A 82 -13.40 -41.27 4.35
CA LEU A 82 -12.26 -41.70 3.52
C LEU A 82 -11.97 -40.78 2.31
N TRP A 83 -11.48 -39.56 2.58
CA TRP A 83 -11.15 -38.57 1.54
C TRP A 83 -9.66 -38.54 1.19
N LEU A 84 -9.36 -38.17 -0.06
CA LEU A 84 -8.01 -37.91 -0.55
C LEU A 84 -7.56 -36.47 -0.21
N PRO A 85 -6.25 -36.16 -0.29
CA PRO A 85 -5.77 -34.78 -0.12
C PRO A 85 -6.39 -33.82 -1.16
N TYR A 86 -7.22 -32.90 -0.69
CA TYR A 86 -8.04 -31.99 -1.51
C TYR A 86 -7.41 -30.61 -1.76
N LEU A 87 -6.12 -30.41 -1.48
CA LEU A 87 -5.50 -29.10 -1.69
C LEU A 87 -5.55 -28.70 -3.17
N GLY A 88 -5.14 -29.58 -4.09
CA GLY A 88 -5.19 -29.29 -5.53
C GLY A 88 -6.61 -28.94 -6.00
N GLU A 89 -7.58 -29.79 -5.67
CA GLU A 89 -9.00 -29.58 -5.97
C GLU A 89 -9.53 -28.26 -5.41
N THR A 90 -9.17 -27.90 -4.18
CA THR A 90 -9.57 -26.62 -3.56
C THR A 90 -8.99 -25.42 -4.32
N LEU A 91 -7.76 -25.52 -4.81
CA LEU A 91 -7.12 -24.45 -5.58
C LEU A 91 -7.70 -24.31 -6.99
N ASP A 92 -8.04 -25.43 -7.63
CA ASP A 92 -8.70 -25.44 -8.93
C ASP A 92 -10.08 -24.78 -8.82
N ALA A 93 -10.83 -25.12 -7.76
CA ALA A 93 -12.07 -24.44 -7.41
C ALA A 93 -11.88 -22.93 -7.17
N GLY A 94 -10.80 -22.55 -6.47
CA GLY A 94 -10.44 -21.15 -6.26
C GLY A 94 -10.15 -20.37 -7.55
N MET A 95 -9.50 -20.99 -8.54
CA MET A 95 -9.29 -20.36 -9.85
C MET A 95 -10.59 -20.27 -10.66
N ALA A 96 -11.44 -21.30 -10.59
CA ALA A 96 -12.78 -21.24 -11.17
C ALA A 96 -13.58 -20.05 -10.62
N THR A 97 -13.48 -19.81 -9.30
CA THR A 97 -14.06 -18.63 -8.64
C THR A 97 -13.50 -17.33 -9.20
N PHE A 98 -12.18 -17.18 -9.34
CA PHE A 98 -11.60 -15.96 -9.89
C PHE A 98 -12.06 -15.67 -11.32
N PHE A 99 -12.15 -16.69 -12.18
CA PHE A 99 -12.69 -16.52 -13.54
C PHE A 99 -14.18 -16.14 -13.53
N ALA A 100 -14.96 -16.74 -12.64
CA ALA A 100 -16.38 -16.41 -12.49
C ALA A 100 -16.60 -15.00 -11.94
N GLU A 101 -15.85 -14.57 -10.92
CA GLU A 101 -15.92 -13.22 -10.36
C GLU A 101 -15.54 -12.16 -11.39
N GLU A 102 -14.43 -12.35 -12.13
CA GLU A 102 -14.03 -11.40 -13.17
C GLU A 102 -15.02 -11.39 -14.34
N GLY A 103 -15.55 -12.54 -14.72
CA GLY A 103 -16.61 -12.65 -15.73
C GLY A 103 -17.89 -11.93 -15.32
N ILE A 104 -18.33 -12.08 -14.06
CA ILE A 104 -19.47 -11.36 -13.48
C ILE A 104 -19.23 -9.85 -13.52
N MET A 105 -18.07 -9.38 -13.04
CA MET A 105 -17.71 -7.96 -13.10
C MET A 105 -17.68 -7.44 -14.56
N GLY A 106 -17.18 -8.24 -15.50
CA GLY A 106 -17.20 -7.93 -16.93
C GLY A 106 -18.62 -7.76 -17.49
N ILE A 107 -19.54 -8.66 -17.14
CA ILE A 107 -20.96 -8.55 -17.50
C ILE A 107 -21.58 -7.29 -16.89
N GLU A 108 -21.32 -7.01 -15.61
CA GLU A 108 -21.85 -5.82 -14.94
C GLU A 108 -21.34 -4.52 -15.57
N TYR A 109 -20.09 -4.48 -16.02
CA TYR A 109 -19.54 -3.37 -16.81
C TYR A 109 -20.27 -3.20 -18.14
N ALA A 110 -20.51 -4.29 -18.87
CA ALA A 110 -21.27 -4.25 -20.13
C ALA A 110 -22.73 -3.78 -19.92
N MET A 111 -23.28 -3.99 -18.72
CA MET A 111 -24.61 -3.51 -18.32
C MET A 111 -24.60 -2.09 -17.73
N GLY A 112 -23.43 -1.44 -17.59
CA GLY A 112 -23.32 -0.11 -16.99
C GLY A 112 -23.57 -0.06 -15.48
N LYS A 113 -23.44 -1.20 -14.78
CA LYS A 113 -23.58 -1.29 -13.31
C LYS A 113 -22.28 -1.02 -12.56
N GLN A 114 -21.14 -1.09 -13.26
CA GLN A 114 -19.81 -0.86 -12.72
C GLN A 114 -19.10 0.31 -13.45
N PRO A 115 -18.27 1.14 -12.77
CA PRO A 115 -18.02 1.13 -11.33
C PRO A 115 -19.29 1.45 -10.54
N GLU A 116 -19.49 0.73 -9.44
CA GLU A 116 -20.64 0.91 -8.57
C GLU A 116 -20.75 2.37 -8.09
N VAL A 117 -21.98 2.87 -7.98
CA VAL A 117 -22.28 4.13 -7.29
C VAL A 117 -23.24 3.80 -6.16
N SER A 118 -22.80 4.01 -4.93
CA SER A 118 -23.62 3.77 -3.74
C SER A 118 -24.85 4.69 -3.72
N PRO A 119 -25.93 4.32 -3.01
CA PRO A 119 -27.13 5.16 -2.89
C PRO A 119 -26.89 6.54 -2.27
N ASP A 120 -25.82 6.70 -1.50
CA ASP A 120 -25.36 7.96 -0.89
C ASP A 120 -24.51 8.82 -1.84
N GLY A 121 -24.35 8.40 -3.10
CA GLY A 121 -23.60 9.11 -4.13
C GLY A 121 -22.09 8.80 -4.14
N PHE A 122 -21.60 7.92 -3.27
CA PHE A 122 -20.21 7.50 -3.29
C PHE A 122 -19.89 6.67 -4.53
N LYS A 123 -18.93 7.13 -5.34
CA LYS A 123 -18.46 6.41 -6.53
C LYS A 123 -17.30 5.49 -6.17
N TRP A 124 -17.49 4.19 -6.33
CA TRP A 124 -16.45 3.19 -6.13
C TRP A 124 -15.39 3.30 -7.24
N ASN A 125 -14.17 2.84 -6.95
CA ASN A 125 -13.06 2.96 -7.88
C ASN A 125 -13.19 2.01 -9.09
N GLY A 126 -13.65 0.78 -8.85
CA GLY A 126 -13.53 -0.30 -9.82
C GLY A 126 -12.07 -0.72 -10.06
N PRO A 127 -11.74 -1.33 -11.22
CA PRO A 127 -10.40 -1.80 -11.52
C PRO A 127 -9.42 -0.64 -11.62
N VAL A 128 -8.21 -0.84 -11.10
CA VAL A 128 -7.12 0.14 -11.14
C VAL A 128 -6.66 0.36 -12.59
N ASP A 129 -6.38 1.62 -12.96
CA ASP A 129 -5.89 1.99 -14.30
C ASP A 129 -4.45 1.51 -14.56
N ASP A 130 -4.11 1.15 -15.80
CA ASP A 130 -2.77 0.63 -16.15
C ASP A 130 -1.64 1.64 -15.87
N VAL A 131 -1.92 2.95 -15.97
CA VAL A 131 -0.96 4.00 -15.60
C VAL A 131 -0.59 3.90 -14.12
N GLN A 132 -1.60 3.69 -13.25
CA GLN A 132 -1.38 3.57 -11.82
C GLN A 132 -0.72 2.23 -11.46
N VAL A 133 -1.06 1.14 -12.16
CA VAL A 133 -0.36 -0.15 -12.02
C VAL A 133 1.14 0.02 -12.30
N ARG A 134 1.50 0.77 -13.35
CA ARG A 134 2.90 1.06 -13.66
C ARG A 134 3.58 1.91 -12.59
N SER A 135 2.90 2.95 -12.10
CA SER A 135 3.44 3.84 -11.05
C SER A 135 3.76 3.06 -9.77
N TRP A 136 2.80 2.30 -9.24
CA TRP A 136 3.01 1.51 -8.02
C TRP A 136 3.95 0.33 -8.21
N GLY A 137 3.97 -0.28 -9.40
CA GLY A 137 4.89 -1.37 -9.64
C GLY A 137 6.36 -0.95 -9.64
N VAL A 138 6.68 0.30 -10.01
CA VAL A 138 8.03 0.86 -9.80
C VAL A 138 8.34 0.93 -8.30
N ALA A 139 7.39 1.43 -7.49
CA ALA A 139 7.53 1.51 -6.04
C ALA A 139 7.66 0.12 -5.35
N MET A 140 7.06 -0.92 -5.92
CA MET A 140 7.24 -2.29 -5.44
C MET A 140 8.62 -2.86 -5.80
N VAL A 141 9.18 -2.47 -6.94
CA VAL A 141 10.51 -2.94 -7.40
C VAL A 141 11.65 -2.24 -6.66
N ASP A 142 11.54 -0.94 -6.40
CA ASP A 142 12.54 -0.19 -5.63
C ASP A 142 12.42 -0.41 -4.10
N GLY A 143 11.31 -1.01 -3.64
CA GLY A 143 11.06 -1.38 -2.25
C GLY A 143 10.55 -0.24 -1.39
N THR A 144 10.12 0.88 -1.98
CA THR A 144 9.41 1.97 -1.29
C THR A 144 8.00 1.56 -0.89
N MET A 145 7.35 0.69 -1.67
CA MET A 145 6.09 0.04 -1.32
C MET A 145 6.36 -1.43 -0.94
N PRO A 146 6.26 -1.79 0.35
CA PRO A 146 6.60 -3.14 0.82
C PRO A 146 5.61 -4.23 0.38
N GLY A 147 4.39 -3.87 -0.03
CA GLY A 147 3.36 -4.84 -0.41
C GLY A 147 1.96 -4.24 -0.50
N PHE A 148 0.97 -5.09 -0.71
CA PHE A 148 -0.44 -4.69 -0.70
C PHE A 148 -1.34 -5.71 0.03
N ALA A 149 -2.46 -5.24 0.56
CA ALA A 149 -3.43 -6.03 1.29
C ALA A 149 -4.79 -6.03 0.57
N ALA A 150 -5.34 -7.20 0.32
CA ALA A 150 -6.72 -7.36 -0.14
C ALA A 150 -7.64 -7.58 1.07
N ILE A 151 -8.35 -6.53 1.49
CA ILE A 151 -9.22 -6.54 2.66
C ILE A 151 -10.67 -6.74 2.22
N LEU A 152 -11.32 -7.75 2.78
CA LEU A 152 -12.67 -8.17 2.42
C LEU A 152 -13.62 -8.07 3.62
N GLY A 153 -14.74 -7.37 3.46
CA GLY A 153 -15.80 -7.28 4.48
C GLY A 153 -15.75 -5.97 5.29
N ALA A 154 -16.02 -6.08 6.59
CA ALA A 154 -16.08 -4.91 7.48
C ALA A 154 -15.55 -5.24 8.87
N ALA A 155 -14.90 -4.26 9.50
CA ALA A 155 -14.40 -4.40 10.85
C ALA A 155 -15.55 -4.42 11.87
N LYS A 156 -15.25 -4.85 13.10
CA LYS A 156 -16.22 -4.90 14.20
C LYS A 156 -16.90 -3.56 14.48
N ASN A 157 -16.16 -2.45 14.39
CA ASN A 157 -16.67 -1.09 14.53
C ASN A 157 -15.84 -0.08 13.71
N GLU A 158 -16.31 1.17 13.64
CA GLU A 158 -15.68 2.22 12.83
C GLU A 158 -14.31 2.66 13.38
N GLN A 159 -14.12 2.68 14.70
CA GLN A 159 -12.85 3.04 15.32
C GLN A 159 -11.74 2.04 14.96
N ILE A 160 -12.06 0.75 15.02
CA ILE A 160 -11.17 -0.34 14.60
C ILE A 160 -10.88 -0.22 13.10
N ALA A 161 -11.87 0.07 12.27
CA ALA A 161 -11.68 0.26 10.82
C ALA A 161 -10.65 1.36 10.53
N VAL A 162 -10.79 2.53 11.15
CA VAL A 162 -9.87 3.66 10.97
C VAL A 162 -8.46 3.32 11.46
N LYS A 163 -8.35 2.73 12.65
CA LYS A 163 -7.04 2.32 13.20
C LYS A 163 -6.37 1.27 12.30
N LEU A 164 -7.12 0.30 11.80
CA LEU A 164 -6.61 -0.73 10.89
C LEU A 164 -6.04 -0.11 9.60
N ILE A 165 -6.80 0.80 8.96
CA ILE A 165 -6.37 1.49 7.75
C ILE A 165 -5.09 2.31 8.02
N ARG A 166 -5.09 3.12 9.09
CA ARG A 166 -3.94 3.95 9.44
C ARG A 166 -2.70 3.13 9.79
N GLU A 167 -2.88 1.99 10.46
CA GLU A 167 -1.78 1.11 10.83
C GLU A 167 -1.11 0.51 9.59
N PHE A 168 -1.89 0.06 8.60
CA PHE A 168 -1.33 -0.39 7.31
C PHE A 168 -0.69 0.76 6.52
N GLN A 169 -1.32 1.94 6.48
CA GLN A 169 -0.78 3.13 5.81
C GLN A 169 0.57 3.55 6.43
N SER A 170 0.70 3.53 7.76
CA SER A 170 1.95 3.86 8.45
C SER A 170 3.11 2.94 8.08
N LYS A 171 2.78 1.73 7.61
CA LYS A 171 3.71 0.71 7.15
C LYS A 171 3.91 0.73 5.63
N GLY A 172 3.31 1.70 4.92
CA GLY A 172 3.41 1.86 3.47
C GLY A 172 2.66 0.81 2.66
N ILE A 173 1.76 0.04 3.26
CA ILE A 173 1.05 -1.06 2.58
C ILE A 173 -0.14 -0.49 1.82
N LEU A 174 -0.22 -0.81 0.51
CA LEU A 174 -1.35 -0.46 -0.34
C LEU A 174 -2.58 -1.29 0.03
N LEU A 175 -3.73 -0.65 0.20
CA LEU A 175 -4.97 -1.29 0.62
C LEU A 175 -5.97 -1.38 -0.53
N PHE A 176 -6.48 -2.57 -0.76
CA PHE A 176 -7.59 -2.86 -1.66
C PHE A 176 -8.78 -3.35 -0.84
N MET A 177 -9.90 -2.61 -0.85
CA MET A 177 -11.04 -2.88 0.01
C MET A 177 -12.27 -3.26 -0.81
N ALA A 178 -12.91 -4.38 -0.49
CA ALA A 178 -14.17 -4.77 -1.09
C ALA A 178 -15.06 -5.56 -0.11
N GLY A 179 -16.30 -5.85 -0.52
CA GLY A 179 -17.21 -6.71 0.21
C GLY A 179 -17.88 -6.03 1.40
N ASN A 180 -18.92 -6.68 1.91
CA ASN A 180 -19.70 -6.21 3.05
C ASN A 180 -19.96 -7.32 4.07
N VAL A 181 -20.31 -6.91 5.28
CA VAL A 181 -20.82 -7.76 6.35
C VAL A 181 -22.13 -7.13 6.82
N LYS A 182 -23.24 -7.81 6.56
CA LYS A 182 -24.60 -7.33 6.91
C LYS A 182 -24.87 -5.90 6.40
N GLY A 183 -24.42 -5.58 5.19
CA GLY A 183 -24.60 -4.26 4.57
C GLY A 183 -23.63 -3.16 5.01
N ASN A 184 -22.70 -3.45 5.92
CA ASN A 184 -21.59 -2.55 6.27
C ASN A 184 -20.33 -2.93 5.49
N THR A 185 -19.57 -1.94 5.02
CA THR A 185 -18.28 -2.12 4.33
C THR A 185 -17.20 -1.38 5.10
N LEU A 186 -15.95 -1.85 5.00
CA LEU A 186 -14.80 -1.12 5.57
C LEU A 186 -14.70 0.31 4.99
N THR A 187 -15.01 0.46 3.71
CA THR A 187 -15.11 1.76 3.03
C THR A 187 -16.09 2.70 3.73
N LYS A 188 -17.33 2.25 4.00
CA LYS A 188 -18.34 3.07 4.67
C LYS A 188 -17.92 3.44 6.08
N GLN A 189 -17.33 2.50 6.82
CA GLN A 189 -16.79 2.75 8.16
C GLN A 189 -15.70 3.84 8.15
N ALA A 190 -14.82 3.81 7.15
CA ALA A 190 -13.76 4.80 6.98
C ALA A 190 -14.30 6.18 6.59
N LEU A 191 -15.24 6.23 5.64
CA LEU A 191 -15.87 7.47 5.17
C LEU A 191 -16.69 8.17 6.27
N ASN A 192 -17.43 7.41 7.08
CA ASN A 192 -18.19 7.94 8.22
C ASN A 192 -17.30 8.67 9.24
N GLN A 193 -16.03 8.27 9.35
CA GLN A 193 -15.03 8.87 10.23
C GLN A 193 -14.16 9.92 9.52
N GLY A 194 -14.50 10.32 8.29
CA GLY A 194 -13.80 11.35 7.54
C GLY A 194 -12.43 10.94 6.99
N VAL A 195 -12.16 9.63 6.84
CA VAL A 195 -10.92 9.15 6.23
C VAL A 195 -10.97 9.38 4.72
N THR A 196 -9.97 10.07 4.18
CA THR A 196 -9.79 10.23 2.74
C THR A 196 -9.34 8.91 2.12
N LEU A 197 -10.00 8.50 1.04
CA LEU A 197 -9.72 7.28 0.28
C LEU A 197 -9.34 7.63 -1.16
N GLY A 198 -8.53 6.81 -1.81
CA GLY A 198 -8.11 6.99 -3.20
C GLY A 198 -6.63 6.71 -3.44
N TYR A 199 -6.17 6.97 -4.66
CA TYR A 199 -4.81 6.65 -5.12
C TYR A 199 -3.72 7.33 -4.29
N ASP A 200 -3.91 8.59 -3.89
CA ASP A 200 -2.93 9.36 -3.09
C ASP A 200 -2.77 8.84 -1.66
N THR A 201 -3.79 8.14 -1.14
CA THR A 201 -3.82 7.58 0.22
C THR A 201 -3.50 6.09 0.25
N PHE A 202 -3.13 5.51 -0.90
CA PHE A 202 -2.94 4.07 -1.10
C PHE A 202 -4.09 3.22 -0.52
N THR A 203 -5.33 3.72 -0.57
CA THR A 203 -6.49 3.03 0.01
C THR A 203 -7.64 3.03 -0.97
N ILE A 204 -7.83 1.91 -1.68
CA ILE A 204 -8.65 1.84 -2.88
C ILE A 204 -9.91 1.02 -2.62
N PRO A 205 -11.09 1.66 -2.65
CA PRO A 205 -12.37 0.97 -2.49
C PRO A 205 -12.87 0.44 -3.85
N PHE A 206 -12.93 -0.87 -3.99
CA PHE A 206 -13.27 -1.55 -5.25
C PHE A 206 -14.76 -1.74 -5.52
N GLY A 207 -15.53 -2.13 -4.50
CA GLY A 207 -16.98 -2.32 -4.59
C GLY A 207 -17.56 -2.84 -3.28
N SER A 208 -18.88 -2.81 -3.14
CA SER A 208 -19.58 -3.32 -1.94
C SER A 208 -19.76 -4.84 -1.93
N SER A 209 -19.61 -5.47 -3.11
CA SER A 209 -19.73 -6.91 -3.32
C SER A 209 -18.42 -7.65 -3.04
N THR A 210 -18.48 -8.93 -2.71
CA THR A 210 -17.28 -9.76 -2.47
C THR A 210 -16.49 -9.92 -3.76
N GLU A 211 -17.19 -10.08 -4.87
CA GLU A 211 -16.70 -10.30 -6.23
C GLU A 211 -15.83 -9.15 -6.70
N SER A 212 -16.10 -7.92 -6.26
CA SER A 212 -15.28 -6.74 -6.60
C SER A 212 -13.83 -6.84 -6.10
N ILE A 213 -13.53 -7.74 -5.15
CA ILE A 213 -12.13 -7.97 -4.74
C ILE A 213 -11.28 -8.56 -5.87
N ILE A 214 -11.90 -9.14 -6.92
CA ILE A 214 -11.18 -9.69 -8.07
C ILE A 214 -10.33 -8.64 -8.79
N TYR A 215 -10.67 -7.34 -8.66
CA TYR A 215 -9.84 -6.27 -9.19
C TYR A 215 -8.43 -6.24 -8.54
N ALA A 216 -8.27 -6.72 -7.30
CA ALA A 216 -6.96 -6.95 -6.68
C ALA A 216 -6.19 -8.07 -7.41
N GLY A 217 -6.87 -9.17 -7.76
CA GLY A 217 -6.30 -10.24 -8.58
C GLY A 217 -5.92 -9.75 -9.98
N GLY A 218 -6.75 -8.90 -10.59
CA GLY A 218 -6.45 -8.26 -11.87
C GLY A 218 -5.28 -7.28 -11.79
N TYR A 219 -5.12 -6.55 -10.69
CA TYR A 219 -3.94 -5.73 -10.41
C TYR A 219 -2.67 -6.61 -10.33
N ALA A 220 -2.70 -7.66 -9.50
CA ALA A 220 -1.57 -8.58 -9.31
C ALA A 220 -1.15 -9.26 -10.63
N THR A 221 -2.12 -9.71 -11.41
CA THR A 221 -1.90 -10.36 -12.71
C THR A 221 -1.25 -9.41 -13.71
N ARG A 222 -1.70 -8.13 -13.77
CA ARG A 222 -1.09 -7.11 -14.65
C ARG A 222 0.28 -6.69 -14.20
N ALA A 223 0.53 -6.61 -12.90
CA ALA A 223 1.86 -6.35 -12.38
C ALA A 223 2.83 -7.47 -12.81
N ALA A 224 2.40 -8.74 -12.72
CA ALA A 224 3.20 -9.88 -13.18
C ALA A 224 3.51 -9.83 -14.68
N ILE A 225 2.55 -9.46 -15.53
CA ILE A 225 2.78 -9.33 -16.97
C ILE A 225 3.71 -8.15 -17.27
N SER A 226 3.41 -6.97 -16.72
CA SER A 226 4.11 -5.72 -17.05
C SER A 226 5.55 -5.69 -16.56
N PHE A 227 5.83 -6.23 -15.36
CA PHE A 227 7.15 -6.19 -14.73
C PHE A 227 7.89 -7.53 -14.78
N GLY A 228 7.15 -8.64 -14.89
CA GLY A 228 7.74 -9.96 -15.10
C GLY A 228 8.18 -10.20 -16.54
N GLY A 229 7.60 -9.47 -17.51
CA GLY A 229 7.94 -9.59 -18.93
C GLY A 229 7.49 -10.92 -19.54
N TYR A 230 6.38 -11.48 -19.06
CA TYR A 230 5.84 -12.75 -19.51
C TYR A 230 4.65 -12.57 -20.45
N GLU A 231 4.51 -13.47 -21.41
CA GLU A 231 3.35 -13.51 -22.29
C GLU A 231 2.07 -13.89 -21.52
N PRO A 232 0.93 -13.25 -21.80
CA PRO A 232 -0.38 -13.65 -21.30
C PRO A 232 -0.70 -15.11 -21.64
N GLY A 233 -1.34 -15.83 -20.72
CA GLY A 233 -1.62 -17.27 -20.84
C GLY A 233 -0.53 -18.18 -20.25
N ASN A 234 0.60 -17.63 -19.82
CA ASN A 234 1.57 -18.39 -19.04
C ASN A 234 1.22 -18.36 -17.55
N ALA A 235 0.18 -19.12 -17.17
CA ALA A 235 -0.31 -19.24 -15.80
C ALA A 235 0.81 -19.49 -14.79
N ARG A 236 1.72 -20.43 -15.09
CA ARG A 236 2.80 -20.79 -14.19
C ARG A 236 3.74 -19.62 -13.88
N LEU A 237 4.21 -18.90 -14.88
CA LEU A 237 5.11 -17.76 -14.65
C LEU A 237 4.39 -16.61 -13.95
N ASN A 238 3.11 -16.39 -14.26
CA ASN A 238 2.30 -15.38 -13.57
C ASN A 238 2.16 -15.69 -12.07
N LEU A 239 1.78 -16.92 -11.72
CA LEU A 239 1.63 -17.35 -10.32
C LEU A 239 2.97 -17.36 -9.58
N LEU A 240 4.07 -17.79 -10.22
CA LEU A 240 5.41 -17.74 -9.62
C LEU A 240 5.87 -16.30 -9.37
N TYR A 241 5.59 -15.37 -10.29
CA TYR A 241 5.87 -13.95 -10.06
C TYR A 241 5.12 -13.45 -8.83
N ASN A 242 3.82 -13.72 -8.74
CA ASN A 242 3.01 -13.27 -7.61
C ASN A 242 3.52 -13.85 -6.28
N LYS A 243 3.84 -15.14 -6.26
CA LYS A 243 4.41 -15.81 -5.09
C LYS A 243 5.74 -15.19 -4.63
N PHE A 244 6.66 -14.89 -5.53
CA PHE A 244 8.02 -14.50 -5.16
C PHE A 244 8.32 -13.00 -5.21
N ARG A 245 7.50 -12.21 -5.91
CA ARG A 245 7.74 -10.78 -6.14
C ARG A 245 6.59 -9.87 -5.75
N ALA A 246 5.34 -10.36 -5.73
CA ALA A 246 4.21 -9.59 -5.23
C ALA A 246 3.96 -9.91 -3.76
N PHE A 247 4.42 -9.03 -2.86
CA PHE A 247 4.24 -9.21 -1.43
C PHE A 247 2.82 -8.84 -0.98
N ALA A 248 1.86 -9.71 -1.30
CA ALA A 248 0.46 -9.51 -0.96
C ALA A 248 -0.13 -10.57 -0.04
N PHE A 249 -1.13 -10.17 0.74
CA PHE A 249 -1.94 -11.03 1.59
C PHE A 249 -3.41 -10.61 1.54
N ALA A 250 -4.31 -11.51 1.91
CA ALA A 250 -5.72 -11.22 2.06
C ALA A 250 -6.11 -11.16 3.55
N LEU A 251 -7.00 -10.24 3.89
CA LEU A 251 -7.58 -10.08 5.23
C LEU A 251 -9.10 -10.12 5.14
N ALA A 252 -9.73 -11.17 5.62
CA ALA A 252 -11.18 -11.31 5.66
C ALA A 252 -11.72 -10.87 7.04
N LEU A 253 -12.49 -9.78 7.05
CA LEU A 253 -13.10 -9.19 8.23
C LEU A 253 -14.58 -9.56 8.35
N GLY A 254 -14.99 -9.90 9.57
CA GLY A 254 -16.28 -10.43 9.93
C GLY A 254 -16.54 -11.85 9.42
N PRO A 255 -17.78 -12.35 9.60
CA PRO A 255 -18.14 -13.72 9.25
C PRO A 255 -17.78 -14.11 7.81
N VAL A 256 -17.20 -15.31 7.68
CA VAL A 256 -16.73 -15.88 6.41
C VAL A 256 -17.79 -16.86 5.88
N ASP A 257 -18.41 -16.51 4.76
CA ASP A 257 -19.33 -17.37 4.01
C ASP A 257 -18.58 -18.20 2.94
N ASP A 258 -19.29 -19.12 2.29
CA ASP A 258 -18.69 -20.01 1.29
C ASP A 258 -18.09 -19.28 0.10
N LEU A 259 -18.68 -18.14 -0.31
CA LEU A 259 -18.13 -17.31 -1.37
C LEU A 259 -16.76 -16.77 -0.95
N LYS A 260 -16.65 -16.19 0.25
CA LYS A 260 -15.36 -15.71 0.78
C LYS A 260 -14.34 -16.84 0.91
N TYR A 261 -14.73 -18.06 1.29
CA TYR A 261 -13.83 -19.22 1.28
C TYR A 261 -13.32 -19.55 -0.13
N ALA A 262 -14.20 -19.50 -1.13
CA ALA A 262 -13.84 -19.78 -2.52
C ALA A 262 -12.89 -18.71 -3.08
N THR A 263 -13.17 -17.42 -2.83
CA THR A 263 -12.29 -16.30 -3.22
C THR A 263 -10.93 -16.40 -2.51
N ALA A 264 -10.92 -16.76 -1.23
CA ALA A 264 -9.68 -16.99 -0.48
C ALA A 264 -8.84 -18.14 -1.07
N ALA A 265 -9.48 -19.21 -1.55
CA ALA A 265 -8.77 -20.31 -2.22
C ALA A 265 -8.06 -19.84 -3.51
N GLY A 266 -8.67 -18.91 -4.26
CA GLY A 266 -8.03 -18.27 -5.42
C GLY A 266 -6.81 -17.44 -5.01
N ALA A 267 -6.91 -16.67 -3.92
CA ALA A 267 -5.79 -15.88 -3.39
C ALA A 267 -4.60 -16.77 -2.97
N ILE A 268 -4.89 -17.91 -2.35
CA ILE A 268 -3.85 -18.90 -1.98
C ILE A 268 -3.14 -19.41 -3.24
N ASN A 269 -3.83 -19.61 -4.36
CA ASN A 269 -3.21 -20.05 -5.61
C ASN A 269 -2.20 -19.04 -6.17
N TYR A 270 -2.44 -17.74 -5.95
CA TYR A 270 -1.48 -16.66 -6.26
C TYR A 270 -0.29 -16.61 -5.29
N GLY A 271 -0.27 -17.47 -4.26
CA GLY A 271 0.74 -17.45 -3.19
C GLY A 271 0.47 -16.42 -2.11
N PHE A 272 -0.74 -15.85 -2.05
CA PHE A 272 -1.14 -14.87 -1.06
C PHE A 272 -1.80 -15.58 0.13
N PRO A 273 -1.24 -15.46 1.35
CA PRO A 273 -1.84 -16.06 2.52
C PRO A 273 -3.05 -15.24 2.99
N VAL A 274 -3.93 -15.89 3.73
CA VAL A 274 -5.21 -15.33 4.16
C VAL A 274 -5.28 -15.28 5.68
N VAL A 275 -5.56 -14.10 6.23
CA VAL A 275 -5.87 -13.90 7.65
C VAL A 275 -7.36 -13.60 7.78
N THR A 276 -7.98 -14.08 8.85
CA THR A 276 -9.35 -13.67 9.19
C THR A 276 -9.50 -13.37 10.67
N ASP A 277 -10.39 -12.42 10.97
CA ASP A 277 -10.78 -12.04 12.32
C ASP A 277 -11.91 -12.90 12.91
N THR A 278 -12.27 -14.00 12.23
CA THR A 278 -13.33 -14.94 12.60
C THR A 278 -12.75 -16.31 12.92
N LEU A 279 -13.33 -17.00 13.92
CA LEU A 279 -12.91 -18.34 14.32
C LEU A 279 -13.19 -19.37 13.23
N ILE A 280 -12.11 -19.85 12.59
CA ILE A 280 -12.14 -20.89 11.55
C ILE A 280 -10.93 -21.82 11.74
N PRO A 281 -10.93 -23.02 11.14
CA PRO A 281 -9.75 -23.89 11.17
C PRO A 281 -8.53 -23.23 10.50
N ASN A 282 -7.32 -23.48 11.01
CA ASN A 282 -6.09 -23.02 10.36
C ASN A 282 -5.66 -23.96 9.21
N VAL A 283 -4.95 -23.40 8.23
CA VAL A 283 -4.28 -24.17 7.17
C VAL A 283 -2.78 -23.88 7.24
N MET A 284 -2.11 -24.69 8.08
CA MET A 284 -0.68 -24.59 8.36
C MET A 284 0.31 -25.15 7.32
N PRO A 285 -0.08 -26.02 6.35
CA PRO A 285 0.87 -26.48 5.33
C PRO A 285 1.54 -25.30 4.61
N VAL A 286 2.86 -25.43 4.43
CA VAL A 286 3.70 -24.50 3.68
C VAL A 286 3.94 -25.06 2.27
N GLY A 287 4.21 -24.21 1.29
CA GLY A 287 4.65 -24.64 -0.04
C GLY A 287 4.09 -23.83 -1.17
N ILE A 288 2.86 -23.31 -1.05
CA ILE A 288 2.28 -22.37 -2.02
C ILE A 288 2.50 -20.95 -1.54
N THR A 289 2.11 -20.65 -0.30
CA THR A 289 2.53 -19.43 0.39
C THR A 289 3.88 -19.67 1.08
N GLN A 290 4.50 -18.58 1.57
CA GLN A 290 5.81 -18.64 2.22
C GLN A 290 5.75 -19.32 3.59
N TYR A 291 4.70 -19.05 4.37
CA TYR A 291 4.43 -19.67 5.67
C TYR A 291 3.05 -20.34 5.63
N GLU A 292 2.15 -20.02 6.55
CA GLU A 292 0.80 -20.58 6.60
C GLU A 292 -0.08 -20.07 5.45
N HIS A 293 -1.00 -20.90 4.97
CA HIS A 293 -1.95 -20.52 3.93
C HIS A 293 -3.14 -19.73 4.53
N VAL A 294 -3.66 -20.19 5.68
CA VAL A 294 -4.82 -19.58 6.35
C VAL A 294 -4.60 -19.54 7.85
N ILE A 295 -4.75 -18.35 8.43
CA ILE A 295 -4.70 -18.11 9.88
C ILE A 295 -5.99 -17.44 10.35
N SER A 296 -6.58 -18.02 11.39
CA SER A 296 -7.69 -17.47 12.14
C SER A 296 -7.17 -16.75 13.38
N MET A 297 -7.53 -15.48 13.51
CA MET A 297 -7.27 -14.65 14.69
C MET A 297 -8.57 -13.96 15.11
N PRO A 298 -9.48 -14.67 15.80
CA PRO A 298 -10.73 -14.07 16.27
C PRO A 298 -10.44 -12.75 16.99
N PHE A 299 -11.04 -11.64 16.56
CA PHE A 299 -10.60 -10.31 16.99
C PHE A 299 -10.57 -10.16 18.53
N ASP A 300 -11.59 -10.69 19.19
CA ASP A 300 -11.75 -10.62 20.65
C ASP A 300 -10.77 -11.53 21.42
N ASP A 301 -10.22 -12.55 20.76
CA ASP A 301 -9.24 -13.48 21.34
C ASP A 301 -7.80 -13.01 21.12
N ILE A 302 -7.58 -11.96 20.32
CA ILE A 302 -6.26 -11.37 20.13
C ILE A 302 -5.80 -10.78 21.48
N PRO A 303 -4.64 -11.22 22.03
CA PRO A 303 -4.18 -10.68 23.28
C PRO A 303 -3.79 -9.21 23.09
N GLY A 304 -4.30 -8.31 23.92
CA GLY A 304 -4.07 -6.87 23.86
C GLY A 304 -4.87 -6.18 24.97
N LYS A 305 -4.35 -5.07 25.52
CA LYS A 305 -5.04 -4.34 26.60
C LYS A 305 -6.30 -3.65 26.12
N ASP A 306 -6.30 -3.19 24.87
CA ASP A 306 -7.40 -2.50 24.21
C ASP A 306 -7.52 -2.93 22.73
N ASP A 307 -8.52 -2.39 22.04
CA ASP A 307 -8.75 -2.69 20.63
C ASP A 307 -7.63 -2.16 19.72
N ASN A 308 -6.86 -1.15 20.14
CA ASN A 308 -5.75 -0.63 19.36
C ASN A 308 -4.57 -1.60 19.35
N GLU A 309 -4.18 -2.12 20.52
CA GLU A 309 -3.12 -3.14 20.63
C GLU A 309 -3.52 -4.43 19.88
N ARG A 310 -4.82 -4.79 19.87
CA ARG A 310 -5.33 -5.93 19.08
C ARG A 310 -5.18 -5.70 17.58
N VAL A 311 -5.53 -4.52 17.09
CA VAL A 311 -5.35 -4.16 15.67
C VAL A 311 -3.87 -4.19 15.28
N GLU A 312 -2.99 -3.64 16.10
CA GLU A 312 -1.54 -3.65 15.85
C GLU A 312 -1.02 -5.07 15.67
N ARG A 313 -1.40 -5.99 16.57
CA ARG A 313 -1.00 -7.40 16.48
C ARG A 313 -1.62 -8.14 15.29
N LEU A 314 -2.86 -7.83 14.93
CA LEU A 314 -3.48 -8.37 13.71
C LEU A 314 -2.69 -7.97 12.47
N VAL A 315 -2.33 -6.68 12.37
CA VAL A 315 -1.54 -6.15 11.27
C VAL A 315 -0.14 -6.76 11.25
N GLU A 316 0.54 -6.82 12.40
CA GLU A 316 1.85 -7.47 12.53
C GLU A 316 1.81 -8.92 12.07
N LYS A 317 0.78 -9.68 12.45
CA LYS A 317 0.64 -11.07 12.00
C LYS A 317 0.48 -11.14 10.48
N CYS A 318 -0.36 -10.30 9.88
CA CYS A 318 -0.54 -10.25 8.42
C CYS A 318 0.79 -10.04 7.67
N ILE A 319 1.64 -9.15 8.21
CA ILE A 319 2.96 -8.83 7.65
C ILE A 319 3.92 -10.01 7.82
N GLU A 320 3.96 -10.62 9.00
CA GLU A 320 4.81 -11.75 9.35
C GLU A 320 4.55 -12.94 8.42
N ILE A 321 3.28 -13.32 8.25
CA ILE A 321 2.89 -14.52 7.52
C ILE A 321 3.12 -14.41 6.01
N ARG A 322 3.19 -13.18 5.49
CA ARG A 322 3.59 -12.95 4.10
C ARG A 322 5.09 -12.85 3.94
N GLY A 323 5.83 -12.64 5.03
CA GLY A 323 7.26 -12.35 5.03
C GLY A 323 7.58 -10.93 4.57
N ILE A 324 6.65 -9.99 4.74
CA ILE A 324 6.88 -8.59 4.39
C ILE A 324 7.90 -8.01 5.36
N LYS A 325 9.07 -7.64 4.83
CA LYS A 325 10.10 -6.93 5.61
C LYS A 325 9.82 -5.45 5.53
N ILE A 326 9.12 -4.93 6.52
CA ILE A 326 8.98 -3.48 6.66
C ILE A 326 10.36 -2.95 7.04
N LYS A 327 10.94 -2.12 6.17
CA LYS A 327 12.04 -1.26 6.56
C LYS A 327 11.48 -0.20 7.49
N VAL A 328 11.31 -0.54 8.77
CA VAL A 328 11.08 0.49 9.78
C VAL A 328 12.35 1.30 9.83
N ALA A 329 12.31 2.48 9.23
CA ALA A 329 13.33 3.49 9.34
C ALA A 329 13.48 3.88 10.82
N LYS A 330 14.25 3.11 11.59
CA LYS A 330 14.63 3.53 12.94
C LYS A 330 15.57 4.72 12.80
N VAL A 331 15.03 5.91 12.96
CA VAL A 331 15.81 7.14 13.02
C VAL A 331 16.31 7.29 14.45
N PRO A 332 17.64 7.30 14.70
CA PRO A 332 18.20 7.32 16.05
C PRO A 332 18.18 8.75 16.64
N ILE A 333 16.99 9.26 16.92
CA ILE A 333 16.76 10.58 17.53
C ILE A 333 16.08 10.44 18.90
N PRO A 334 16.20 11.45 19.79
CA PRO A 334 15.69 11.38 21.16
C PRO A 334 14.16 11.57 21.30
N VAL A 335 13.46 11.81 20.19
CA VAL A 335 11.99 11.97 20.14
C VAL A 335 11.37 10.85 19.31
N ALA A 336 10.06 10.64 19.46
CA ALA A 336 9.37 9.67 18.63
C ALA A 336 9.42 10.11 17.15
N TYR A 337 9.53 9.14 16.25
CA TYR A 337 9.64 9.38 14.82
C TYR A 337 8.68 8.48 14.05
N GLY A 338 7.91 9.06 13.14
CA GLY A 338 7.03 8.34 12.23
C GLY A 338 5.93 9.21 11.62
N PRO A 339 5.17 8.68 10.65
CA PRO A 339 4.13 9.42 9.93
C PRO A 339 3.02 9.99 10.82
N ALA A 340 2.83 9.45 12.03
CA ALA A 340 1.81 9.90 12.97
C ALA A 340 2.04 11.33 13.49
N PHE A 341 3.28 11.81 13.44
CA PHE A 341 3.65 13.17 13.88
C PHE A 341 3.63 14.17 12.71
N GLU A 342 3.47 13.67 11.47
CA GLU A 342 3.41 14.51 10.29
C GLU A 342 2.15 15.37 10.32
N GLY A 343 2.33 16.70 10.35
CA GLY A 343 1.24 17.67 10.47
C GLY A 343 1.03 18.22 11.88
N GLU A 344 1.86 17.86 12.86
CA GLU A 344 1.90 18.55 14.14
C GLU A 344 2.16 20.05 13.96
N VAL A 345 1.37 20.87 14.67
CA VAL A 345 1.48 22.34 14.61
C VAL A 345 2.06 22.84 15.92
N VAL A 346 3.29 23.35 15.87
CA VAL A 346 3.94 23.99 17.02
C VAL A 346 3.40 25.42 17.15
N ARG A 347 2.60 25.67 18.18
CA ARG A 347 2.02 26.99 18.46
C ARG A 347 3.05 27.89 19.16
N LYS A 348 2.82 29.21 19.14
CA LYS A 348 3.74 30.20 19.74
C LYS A 348 3.93 29.98 21.25
N ALA A 349 2.91 29.50 21.96
CA ALA A 349 2.98 29.21 23.39
C ALA A 349 3.99 28.09 23.71
N ASP A 350 4.14 27.14 22.81
CA ASP A 350 4.91 25.92 23.00
C ASP A 350 6.26 25.94 22.25
N LEU A 351 6.56 27.06 21.60
CA LEU A 351 7.75 27.26 20.78
C LEU A 351 9.03 27.33 21.63
N ARG A 352 10.03 26.54 21.26
CA ARG A 352 11.40 26.64 21.78
C ARG A 352 12.26 27.57 20.95
N VAL A 353 12.28 27.38 19.64
CA VAL A 353 12.98 28.19 18.64
C VAL A 353 12.24 28.14 17.31
N GLU A 354 12.36 29.19 16.49
CA GLU A 354 11.91 29.19 15.09
C GLU A 354 13.02 29.60 14.12
N MET A 355 13.04 28.99 12.94
CA MET A 355 13.99 29.26 11.87
C MET A 355 13.22 29.62 10.59
N GLY A 356 13.57 30.73 9.94
CA GLY A 356 12.85 31.19 8.75
C GLY A 356 11.53 31.90 9.07
N GLY A 357 10.52 31.69 8.23
CA GLY A 357 9.24 32.41 8.31
C GLY A 357 9.40 33.93 8.07
N LYS A 358 8.39 34.73 8.44
CA LYS A 358 8.42 36.18 8.20
C LYS A 358 9.62 36.82 8.92
N GLY A 359 10.55 37.38 8.13
CA GLY A 359 11.74 38.08 8.62
C GLY A 359 12.86 37.17 9.17
N GLY A 360 12.76 35.85 9.01
CA GLY A 360 13.84 34.92 9.36
C GLY A 360 14.59 34.39 8.13
N MET A 361 15.77 33.83 8.36
CA MET A 361 16.59 33.20 7.31
C MET A 361 16.62 31.70 7.53
N CYS A 362 16.00 30.93 6.63
CA CYS A 362 16.14 29.48 6.63
C CYS A 362 16.14 28.97 5.21
N PHE A 363 17.07 28.07 4.88
CA PHE A 363 17.05 27.38 3.60
C PHE A 363 17.49 25.92 3.70
N GLU A 364 17.07 25.14 2.71
CA GLU A 364 17.47 23.74 2.52
C GLU A 364 18.00 23.54 1.10
N TRP A 365 19.21 23.00 0.99
CA TRP A 365 19.89 22.85 -0.30
C TRP A 365 20.52 21.48 -0.40
N LEU A 366 19.97 20.65 -1.28
CA LEU A 366 20.52 19.35 -1.60
C LEU A 366 21.36 19.45 -2.88
N ARG A 367 22.58 18.88 -2.85
CA ARG A 367 23.51 18.91 -3.97
C ARG A 367 24.17 17.56 -4.17
N MET A 368 24.27 17.14 -5.42
CA MET A 368 25.02 15.99 -5.85
C MET A 368 26.51 16.32 -5.85
N LYS A 369 27.30 15.40 -5.31
CA LYS A 369 28.76 15.46 -5.24
C LYS A 369 29.38 14.18 -5.77
N ASP A 370 30.66 14.23 -6.08
CA ASP A 370 31.40 13.01 -6.40
C ASP A 370 31.49 12.12 -5.17
N VAL A 371 31.48 10.79 -5.39
CA VAL A 371 31.49 9.79 -4.30
C VAL A 371 32.69 9.95 -3.36
N ASN A 372 33.79 10.54 -3.83
CA ASN A 372 35.01 10.80 -3.04
C ASN A 372 34.93 12.09 -2.21
N GLU A 373 34.00 12.99 -2.51
CA GLU A 373 33.82 14.26 -1.79
C GLU A 373 32.81 14.14 -0.62
N VAL A 374 32.07 13.03 -0.56
CA VAL A 374 31.04 12.78 0.46
C VAL A 374 31.49 11.71 1.45
N GLU A 375 31.47 12.05 2.73
CA GLU A 375 31.67 11.13 3.83
C GLU A 375 30.32 10.67 4.38
N ASP A 376 29.95 9.42 4.16
CA ASP A 376 28.63 8.92 4.56
C ASP A 376 28.44 8.94 6.08
N GLY A 377 27.28 9.43 6.52
CA GLY A 377 26.94 9.53 7.94
C GLY A 377 27.57 10.72 8.66
N LYS A 378 28.37 11.54 7.96
CA LYS A 378 28.95 12.75 8.54
C LYS A 378 27.87 13.81 8.71
N ILE A 379 27.64 14.20 9.96
CA ILE A 379 26.72 15.28 10.33
C ILE A 379 27.48 16.31 11.15
N GLU A 380 27.53 17.54 10.65
CA GLU A 380 28.20 18.66 11.30
C GLU A 380 27.22 19.81 11.58
N VAL A 381 27.41 20.46 12.73
CA VAL A 381 26.69 21.69 13.09
C VAL A 381 27.71 22.82 13.24
N ILE A 382 27.56 23.87 12.44
CA ILE A 382 28.46 25.03 12.38
C ILE A 382 27.70 26.26 12.87
N GLY A 383 28.00 26.66 14.10
CA GLY A 383 27.34 27.75 14.82
C GLY A 383 26.75 27.29 16.15
N PRO A 384 26.02 28.16 16.86
CA PRO A 384 25.36 27.80 18.12
C PRO A 384 24.23 26.78 17.89
N ASP A 385 24.13 25.78 18.74
CA ASP A 385 23.03 24.80 18.71
C ASP A 385 21.72 25.43 19.23
N ILE A 386 20.59 24.76 19.01
CA ILE A 386 19.24 25.28 19.28
C ILE A 386 18.94 25.48 20.77
N ASP A 387 19.63 24.77 21.66
CA ASP A 387 19.46 24.88 23.11
C ASP A 387 20.18 26.10 23.71
N ALA A 388 21.16 26.67 23.01
CA ALA A 388 21.84 27.90 23.39
C ALA A 388 20.98 29.16 23.17
N ALA A 389 19.97 29.10 22.30
CA ALA A 389 19.10 30.23 22.01
C ALA A 389 18.07 30.47 23.13
N ALA A 390 17.59 31.70 23.31
CA ALA A 390 16.48 31.97 24.23
C ALA A 390 15.17 31.31 23.76
N VAL A 391 14.23 31.06 24.69
CA VAL A 391 12.92 30.47 24.36
C VAL A 391 12.15 31.41 23.43
N GLY A 392 11.64 30.88 22.31
CA GLY A 392 10.94 31.63 21.28
C GLY A 392 11.86 32.50 20.41
N ALA A 393 13.18 32.33 20.51
CA ALA A 393 14.12 33.04 19.66
C ALA A 393 13.98 32.61 18.20
N LYS A 394 14.23 33.58 17.31
CA LYS A 394 14.38 33.35 15.88
C LYS A 394 15.86 33.22 15.56
N ILE A 395 16.27 32.07 15.04
CA ILE A 395 17.67 31.80 14.67
C ILE A 395 17.78 31.53 13.16
N PRO A 396 18.89 31.92 12.50
CA PRO A 396 19.11 31.55 11.11
C PRO A 396 19.48 30.07 11.00
N MET A 397 19.10 29.43 9.89
CA MET A 397 19.47 28.04 9.62
C MET A 397 19.74 27.78 8.14
N GLY A 398 20.81 27.05 7.83
CA GLY A 398 21.07 26.52 6.49
C GLY A 398 21.27 25.02 6.58
N ILE A 399 20.43 24.24 5.88
CA ILE A 399 20.53 22.78 5.82
C ILE A 399 21.16 22.43 4.48
N VAL A 400 22.44 22.03 4.47
CA VAL A 400 23.14 21.62 3.26
C VAL A 400 23.30 20.11 3.27
N ILE A 401 22.82 19.45 2.21
CA ILE A 401 22.81 17.99 2.09
C ILE A 401 23.63 17.61 0.87
N ASP A 402 24.76 16.97 1.10
CA ASP A 402 25.64 16.41 0.09
C ASP A 402 25.27 14.94 -0.13
N VAL A 403 24.84 14.60 -1.34
CA VAL A 403 24.52 13.21 -1.73
C VAL A 403 25.43 12.72 -2.84
N ALA A 404 25.78 11.44 -2.78
CA ALA A 404 26.49 10.78 -3.87
C ALA A 404 25.93 9.37 -4.08
N GLY A 405 25.91 8.91 -5.32
CA GLY A 405 25.57 7.53 -5.64
C GLY A 405 25.72 7.23 -7.13
N ARG A 406 25.94 5.95 -7.47
CA ARG A 406 26.22 5.53 -8.87
C ARG A 406 25.08 5.85 -9.83
N LYS A 407 23.85 5.82 -9.31
CA LYS A 407 22.62 6.13 -10.07
C LYS A 407 22.10 7.54 -9.81
N MET A 408 22.78 8.33 -8.97
CA MET A 408 22.38 9.71 -8.68
C MET A 408 22.62 10.60 -9.91
N GLN A 409 21.69 11.53 -10.16
CA GLN A 409 21.74 12.48 -11.26
C GLN A 409 21.34 13.86 -10.75
N LYS A 410 21.83 14.94 -11.39
CA LYS A 410 21.48 16.31 -11.02
C LYS A 410 19.97 16.57 -11.08
N ASP A 411 19.28 15.95 -12.02
CA ASP A 411 17.82 16.09 -12.17
C ASP A 411 17.04 15.55 -10.95
N PHE A 412 17.63 14.64 -10.18
CA PHE A 412 17.02 14.12 -8.95
C PHE A 412 17.17 15.05 -7.75
N GLU A 413 18.04 16.06 -7.81
CA GLU A 413 18.28 16.94 -6.67
C GLU A 413 16.99 17.63 -6.21
N GLY A 414 16.20 18.16 -7.15
CA GLY A 414 14.93 18.82 -6.82
C GLY A 414 13.85 17.87 -6.32
N VAL A 415 13.87 16.60 -6.75
CA VAL A 415 12.92 15.57 -6.29
C VAL A 415 13.24 15.18 -4.84
N LEU A 416 14.52 14.94 -4.54
CA LEU A 416 14.99 14.60 -3.20
C LEU A 416 14.85 15.76 -2.22
N GLU A 417 15.12 16.99 -2.66
CA GLU A 417 14.99 18.20 -1.84
C GLU A 417 13.55 18.39 -1.33
N ARG A 418 12.53 18.05 -2.14
CA ARG A 418 11.11 18.10 -1.69
C ARG A 418 10.80 17.14 -0.54
N GLN A 419 11.58 16.07 -0.39
CA GLN A 419 11.33 15.05 0.64
C GLN A 419 11.78 15.49 2.03
N ILE A 420 12.65 16.51 2.11
CA ILE A 420 13.12 17.10 3.37
C ILE A 420 11.93 17.51 4.24
N HIS A 421 10.87 18.05 3.63
CA HIS A 421 9.64 18.41 4.30
C HIS A 421 9.01 17.24 5.06
N HIS A 422 8.78 16.13 4.37
CA HIS A 422 8.17 14.93 4.96
C HIS A 422 9.08 14.31 6.02
N PHE A 423 10.39 14.27 5.75
CA PHE A 423 11.35 13.68 6.66
C PHE A 423 11.43 14.42 7.98
N ILE A 424 11.52 15.75 7.97
CA ILE A 424 11.60 16.55 9.19
C ILE A 424 10.28 16.53 9.97
N ASN A 425 9.12 16.58 9.28
CA ASN A 425 7.80 16.51 9.94
C ASN A 425 7.49 15.14 10.57
N GLY A 426 8.26 14.10 10.27
CA GLY A 426 8.12 12.80 10.95
C GLY A 426 8.56 12.82 12.41
N ALA A 427 9.25 13.86 12.89
CA ALA A 427 9.72 13.96 14.27
C ALA A 427 8.69 14.66 15.18
N GLU A 428 8.35 14.03 16.30
CA GLU A 428 7.47 14.59 17.34
C GLU A 428 7.98 15.96 17.83
N GLY A 429 7.10 16.96 17.80
CA GLY A 429 7.38 18.31 18.26
C GLY A 429 8.22 19.15 17.29
N VAL A 430 8.37 18.72 16.03
CA VAL A 430 9.04 19.49 14.97
C VAL A 430 8.07 19.75 13.83
N GLN A 431 7.94 21.02 13.44
CA GLN A 431 7.11 21.44 12.33
C GLN A 431 7.98 22.06 11.24
N HIS A 432 7.88 21.55 10.02
CA HIS A 432 8.54 22.06 8.83
C HIS A 432 7.51 22.51 7.78
N GLN A 433 7.69 23.69 7.21
CA GLN A 433 6.87 24.25 6.13
C GLN A 433 7.73 24.98 5.10
N GLY A 434 7.19 25.16 3.90
CA GLY A 434 7.92 25.76 2.80
C GLY A 434 8.92 24.80 2.16
N GLN A 435 9.76 25.36 1.30
CA GLN A 435 10.78 24.64 0.56
C GLN A 435 11.91 25.61 0.19
N ARG A 436 13.09 25.11 -0.17
CA ARG A 436 14.22 25.92 -0.68
C ARG A 436 14.60 27.05 0.25
N ASP A 437 14.48 28.32 -0.16
CA ASP A 437 14.87 29.52 0.59
C ASP A 437 13.73 30.19 1.37
N ILE A 438 12.53 29.60 1.34
CA ILE A 438 11.35 30.05 2.09
C ILE A 438 10.96 29.04 3.18
N THR A 439 11.87 28.13 3.51
CA THR A 439 11.69 27.13 4.56
C THR A 439 11.40 27.80 5.90
N TRP A 440 10.52 27.18 6.69
CA TRP A 440 10.12 27.62 8.01
C TRP A 440 10.03 26.41 8.94
N ILE A 441 10.89 26.39 9.96
CA ILE A 441 10.96 25.30 10.93
C ILE A 441 10.64 25.84 12.32
N ARG A 442 9.82 25.10 13.07
CA ARG A 442 9.51 25.39 14.47
C ARG A 442 9.76 24.14 15.31
N ILE A 443 10.39 24.33 16.46
CA ILE A 443 10.70 23.24 17.39
C ILE A 443 9.98 23.50 18.70
N HIS A 444 9.29 22.49 19.22
CA HIS A 444 8.55 22.52 20.48
C HIS A 444 9.50 22.42 21.69
N LYS A 445 9.12 23.00 22.83
CA LYS A 445 9.88 22.92 24.11
C LYS A 445 10.18 21.48 24.53
N ASN A 446 9.14 20.65 24.62
CA ASN A 446 9.24 19.22 24.95
C ASN A 446 10.24 18.43 24.08
N ALA A 447 10.37 18.75 22.78
CA ALA A 447 11.33 18.05 21.92
C ALA A 447 12.78 18.32 22.37
N VAL A 448 13.11 19.58 22.67
CA VAL A 448 14.45 19.96 23.16
C VAL A 448 14.70 19.46 24.59
N GLU A 449 13.67 19.42 25.44
CA GLU A 449 13.72 18.82 26.78
C GLU A 449 14.00 17.32 26.74
N LYS A 450 13.41 16.60 25.76
CA LYS A 450 13.71 15.18 25.48
C LYS A 450 15.12 14.97 24.93
N GLY A 451 15.80 16.04 24.52
CA GLY A 451 17.19 16.00 24.05
C GLY A 451 17.38 16.35 22.58
N PHE A 452 16.33 16.75 21.85
CA PHE A 452 16.44 17.10 20.43
C PHE A 452 17.39 18.29 20.23
N ARG A 453 18.27 18.21 19.22
CA ARG A 453 19.31 19.18 18.84
C ARG A 453 19.33 19.40 17.33
N ALA A 454 20.06 20.42 16.87
CA ALA A 454 20.20 20.67 15.43
C ALA A 454 20.70 19.42 14.68
N LYS A 455 21.69 18.70 15.25
CA LYS A 455 22.25 17.47 14.69
C LYS A 455 21.19 16.39 14.37
N ASP A 456 20.09 16.34 15.12
CA ASP A 456 19.04 15.35 14.91
C ASP A 456 18.30 15.56 13.59
N ILE A 457 18.21 16.80 13.09
CA ILE A 457 17.71 17.09 11.74
C ILE A 457 18.60 16.40 10.70
N GLY A 458 19.93 16.48 10.84
CA GLY A 458 20.86 15.80 9.94
C GLY A 458 20.76 14.27 10.05
N THR A 459 20.49 13.76 11.25
CA THR A 459 20.29 12.33 11.53
C THR A 459 19.02 11.79 10.86
N ILE A 460 17.93 12.56 10.93
CA ILE A 460 16.68 12.29 10.20
C ILE A 460 16.95 12.22 8.70
N LEU A 461 17.64 13.21 8.14
CA LEU A 461 17.89 13.29 6.71
C LEU A 461 18.78 12.16 6.22
N HIS A 462 19.90 11.89 6.89
CA HIS A 462 20.79 10.76 6.58
C HIS A 462 20.03 9.43 6.57
N ALA A 463 19.31 9.13 7.65
CA ALA A 463 18.57 7.87 7.76
C ALA A 463 17.51 7.74 6.66
N ASN A 464 16.70 8.77 6.43
CA ASN A 464 15.58 8.67 5.48
C ASN A 464 16.02 8.68 4.02
N PHE A 465 17.08 9.40 3.64
CA PHE A 465 17.63 9.28 2.29
C PHE A 465 18.15 7.88 2.01
N HIS A 466 18.80 7.22 2.96
CA HIS A 466 19.18 5.81 2.82
C HIS A 466 17.98 4.86 2.79
N ASN A 467 16.99 5.08 3.65
CA ASN A 467 15.83 4.18 3.76
C ASN A 467 14.93 4.22 2.53
N HIS A 468 14.63 5.41 2.02
CA HIS A 468 13.71 5.60 0.88
C HIS A 468 14.42 5.64 -0.47
N TYR A 469 15.68 6.09 -0.51
CA TYR A 469 16.40 6.35 -1.75
C TYR A 469 17.76 5.64 -1.85
N GLY A 470 18.02 4.63 -1.01
CA GLY A 470 19.28 3.86 -1.01
C GLY A 470 19.60 3.12 -2.32
N ALA A 471 18.67 3.04 -3.27
CA ALA A 471 18.95 2.53 -4.62
C ALA A 471 19.64 3.57 -5.53
N ILE A 472 19.51 4.86 -5.19
CA ILE A 472 20.01 6.01 -5.95
C ILE A 472 21.13 6.72 -5.18
N VAL A 473 20.95 6.86 -3.87
CA VAL A 473 21.84 7.57 -2.94
C VAL A 473 22.65 6.54 -2.15
N ASP A 474 23.95 6.49 -2.41
CA ASP A 474 24.88 5.57 -1.74
C ASP A 474 25.54 6.22 -0.50
N LYS A 475 25.68 7.55 -0.48
CA LYS A 475 26.28 8.31 0.61
C LYS A 475 25.53 9.62 0.87
N VAL A 476 25.39 9.98 2.13
CA VAL A 476 24.78 11.24 2.56
C VAL A 476 25.63 11.89 3.65
N GLN A 477 25.95 13.16 3.45
CA GLN A 477 26.56 14.05 4.44
C GLN A 477 25.65 15.26 4.64
N VAL A 478 25.44 15.66 5.89
CA VAL A 478 24.60 16.82 6.21
C VAL A 478 25.40 17.83 7.03
N THR A 479 25.35 19.09 6.61
CA THR A 479 25.94 20.20 7.36
C THR A 479 24.87 21.23 7.67
N ILE A 480 24.72 21.52 8.96
CA ILE A 480 23.72 22.45 9.47
C ILE A 480 24.44 23.71 9.92
N TYR A 481 24.09 24.84 9.32
CA TYR A 481 24.66 26.14 9.65
C TYR A 481 23.67 26.94 10.48
N THR A 482 24.11 27.42 11.63
CA THR A 482 23.34 28.37 12.47
C THR A 482 24.09 29.68 12.71
N ASP A 483 25.32 29.79 12.20
CA ASP A 483 26.09 31.03 12.18
C ASP A 483 25.50 32.04 11.16
N PRO A 484 25.03 33.23 11.59
CA PRO A 484 24.32 34.16 10.70
C PRO A 484 25.11 34.61 9.45
N PRO A 485 26.39 35.00 9.54
CA PRO A 485 27.21 35.33 8.37
C PRO A 485 27.29 34.17 7.37
N LYS A 486 27.53 32.95 7.87
CA LYS A 486 27.67 31.78 6.99
C LYS A 486 26.36 31.37 6.34
N VAL A 487 25.24 31.44 7.07
CA VAL A 487 23.90 31.18 6.51
C VAL A 487 23.59 32.17 5.39
N LYS A 488 23.92 33.45 5.56
CA LYS A 488 23.69 34.46 4.52
C LYS A 488 24.51 34.21 3.25
N GLU A 489 25.80 33.89 3.41
CA GLU A 489 26.69 33.56 2.27
C GLU A 489 26.16 32.36 1.47
N LEU A 490 25.76 31.29 2.15
CA LEU A 490 25.28 30.07 1.50
C LEU A 490 23.89 30.23 0.88
N LEU A 491 23.03 31.05 1.49
CA LEU A 491 21.71 31.37 0.95
C LEU A 491 21.79 32.04 -0.43
N GLU A 492 22.75 32.95 -0.62
CA GLU A 492 22.97 33.62 -1.91
C GLU A 492 23.38 32.60 -2.99
N LYS A 493 24.29 31.68 -2.66
CA LYS A 493 24.71 30.57 -3.55
C LYS A 493 23.56 29.62 -3.87
N ALA A 494 22.77 29.23 -2.87
CA ALA A 494 21.63 28.34 -3.05
C ALA A 494 20.60 28.97 -4.01
N ARG A 495 20.34 30.28 -3.90
CA ARG A 495 19.45 31.03 -4.80
C ARG A 495 19.92 31.11 -6.24
N GLU A 496 21.21 31.07 -6.50
CA GLU A 496 21.75 30.93 -7.86
C GLU A 496 21.36 29.58 -8.45
N VAL A 497 21.62 28.50 -7.71
CA VAL A 497 21.26 27.13 -8.13
C VAL A 497 19.75 26.97 -8.31
N TYR A 498 18.92 27.52 -7.43
CA TYR A 498 17.46 27.45 -7.59
C TYR A 498 16.96 28.19 -8.83
N ARG A 499 17.64 29.28 -9.23
CA ARG A 499 17.32 29.99 -10.48
C ARG A 499 17.67 29.14 -11.70
N GLU A 500 18.83 28.50 -11.68
CA GLU A 500 19.24 27.56 -12.75
C GLU A 500 18.29 26.37 -12.88
N ARG A 501 17.83 25.78 -11.76
CA ARG A 501 16.88 24.65 -11.75
C ARG A 501 15.46 25.04 -12.22
N ASN A 502 15.14 26.34 -12.24
CA ASN A 502 13.83 26.84 -12.67
C ASN A 502 13.84 27.34 -14.13
N ALA A 503 15.02 27.52 -14.72
CA ALA A 503 15.21 27.88 -16.12
C ALA A 503 15.05 26.63 -17.00
#